data_AF-A0A410X336-F1
#
_entry.id   AF-A0A410X336-F1
#
_cell.length_a   1.000
_cell.length_b   1.000
_cell.length_c   1.000
_cell.angle_alpha   90.00
_cell.angle_beta   90.00
_cell.angle_gamma   90.00
#
_symmetry.space_group_name_H-M   'P 1'
#
loop_
_entity.id
_entity.type
_entity.pdbx_description
1 polymer ?
#
loop_
_entity_poly.entity_id
_entity_poly.type
_entity_poly.pdbx_seq_one_letter_code
_entity_poly.pdbx_strand_id
1 'polypeptide(L)'
;MATPFFKRKKRSLSVAAGRSVFKIGLAALLLLISVTAAGTGYSPAFAAGESKASGADGMLPVVGGALVEAGQGSWAKAAEHLAEADKLWQANAAKSSAAAADVNSALAHAKRTVAEGDKDPKAATAALSELAKAVNKYAKEGRQDAQTGQSGQDTAVSLLPVMKQLAASIQSGDLTQAYNDYKTLNNGWLKVEQAIRSDNFTVYSGMETQMSMIRVALQAEPKQPEQAASETAALIQLVNDYTAGKIVSKAPEPADMSVAELIGILDQASSDIAAGHHTEAAGQMQAFIQKWPSAEGQVRIRSAAVYTQIENQMTEASRYLMSVPPAGDKAKEVIAAMREQLQPMTGEKRYTAVDAGLILLREGLEAILVISALLAYLKRTGNGDKRRWIWSGVGSGLLLSGAMAFLLSYMISQAASGSTREFIEGGTGLLSVVLMLTVGNWLHAKSNVKAWNSYIDRQMGSALAGGSLWSLFAVSLLAILREGAETTIFYVGMAPSIAPYQLFLGIGVTLLLLIGIGFAIIRLSAKLPIRPFFITASALIYYLVFRFLGESIHSLQVASVVPAHSASGLPSVDWLGIYPTWETLLPQLALLAYIAAKLLRSRSGKASSEPALTKR
;
A
#
# COMPACT_ATOMS: atom_id res chain seq x y z
N MET A 1 -26.38 12.38 -65.67
CA MET A 1 -24.94 12.25 -65.35
C MET A 1 -24.61 13.13 -64.14
N ALA A 2 -23.93 12.53 -63.15
CA ALA A 2 -23.07 13.11 -62.09
C ALA A 2 -23.61 14.01 -60.94
N THR A 3 -23.94 13.34 -59.82
CA THR A 3 -23.54 13.52 -58.39
C THR A 3 -23.08 14.87 -57.77
N PRO A 4 -23.50 15.18 -56.51
CA PRO A 4 -22.80 16.10 -55.60
C PRO A 4 -21.98 15.35 -54.52
N PHE A 5 -20.71 15.73 -54.35
CA PHE A 5 -19.74 15.08 -53.46
C PHE A 5 -19.28 16.05 -52.34
N PHE A 6 -20.14 16.40 -51.37
CA PHE A 6 -19.68 17.08 -50.14
C PHE A 6 -20.60 16.79 -48.94
N LYS A 7 -20.62 15.53 -48.47
CA LYS A 7 -21.28 15.17 -47.21
C LYS A 7 -20.69 13.92 -46.55
N ARG A 8 -19.35 13.87 -46.36
CA ARG A 8 -18.71 12.72 -45.67
C ARG A 8 -17.71 13.02 -44.55
N LYS A 9 -17.33 14.27 -44.24
CA LYS A 9 -16.28 14.54 -43.23
C LYS A 9 -16.70 14.73 -41.76
N LYS A 10 -18.00 14.82 -41.42
CA LYS A 10 -18.48 14.94 -40.01
C LYS A 10 -18.98 13.63 -39.38
N ARG A 11 -18.97 12.50 -40.11
CA ARG A 11 -19.46 11.20 -39.64
C ARG A 11 -18.41 10.34 -38.93
N SER A 12 -17.11 10.66 -39.00
CA SER A 12 -16.03 9.82 -38.45
C SER A 12 -15.57 10.18 -37.02
N LEU A 13 -15.81 11.40 -36.53
CA LEU A 13 -15.28 11.87 -35.24
C LEU A 13 -16.06 11.35 -34.00
N SER A 14 -17.36 11.03 -34.15
CA SER A 14 -18.21 10.62 -33.02
C SER A 14 -18.15 9.12 -32.69
N VAL A 15 -17.74 8.27 -33.64
CA VAL A 15 -17.52 6.83 -33.44
C VAL A 15 -16.13 6.56 -32.85
N ALA A 16 -15.17 7.45 -33.11
CA ALA A 16 -13.82 7.37 -32.55
C ALA A 16 -13.82 7.58 -31.03
N ALA A 17 -14.59 8.53 -30.50
CA ALA A 17 -14.55 8.89 -29.08
C ALA A 17 -15.13 7.82 -28.13
N GLY A 18 -16.19 7.09 -28.50
CA GLY A 18 -16.72 5.99 -27.70
C GLY A 18 -15.82 4.76 -27.69
N ARG A 19 -15.14 4.49 -28.82
CA ARG A 19 -14.05 3.52 -28.90
C ARG A 19 -12.83 3.97 -28.08
N SER A 20 -12.54 5.27 -28.01
CA SER A 20 -11.43 5.80 -27.20
C SER A 20 -11.66 5.61 -25.71
N VAL A 21 -12.85 5.89 -25.15
CA VAL A 21 -13.10 5.68 -23.71
C VAL A 21 -13.02 4.21 -23.32
N PHE A 22 -13.57 3.31 -24.15
CA PHE A 22 -13.44 1.85 -23.95
C PHE A 22 -11.98 1.37 -24.05
N LYS A 23 -11.22 1.89 -25.02
CA LYS A 23 -9.78 1.62 -25.13
C LYS A 23 -8.99 2.20 -23.95
N ILE A 24 -9.40 3.33 -23.37
CA ILE A 24 -8.74 3.95 -22.23
C ILE A 24 -8.98 3.13 -20.95
N GLY A 25 -10.21 2.65 -20.70
CA GLY A 25 -10.48 1.76 -19.56
C GLY A 25 -9.79 0.41 -19.67
N LEU A 26 -9.78 -0.20 -20.87
CA LEU A 26 -9.04 -1.44 -21.13
C LEU A 26 -7.52 -1.23 -21.10
N ALA A 27 -7.02 -0.10 -21.62
CA ALA A 27 -5.62 0.25 -21.53
C ALA A 27 -5.20 0.52 -20.10
N ALA A 28 -6.03 1.17 -19.27
CA ALA A 28 -5.77 1.38 -17.85
C ALA A 28 -5.76 0.07 -17.07
N LEU A 29 -6.66 -0.88 -17.40
CA LEU A 29 -6.64 -2.23 -16.85
C LEU A 29 -5.37 -3.00 -17.23
N LEU A 30 -4.96 -2.93 -18.51
CA LEU A 30 -3.71 -3.51 -18.98
C LEU A 30 -2.47 -2.82 -18.38
N LEU A 31 -2.55 -1.49 -18.17
CA LEU A 31 -1.49 -0.71 -17.54
C LEU A 31 -1.34 -1.10 -16.08
N LEU A 32 -2.44 -1.35 -15.38
CA LEU A 32 -2.46 -1.81 -13.99
C LEU A 32 -1.88 -3.23 -13.89
N ILE A 33 -2.24 -4.14 -14.80
CA ILE A 33 -1.62 -5.47 -14.93
C ILE A 33 -0.10 -5.34 -15.18
N SER A 34 0.32 -4.41 -16.03
CA SER A 34 1.74 -4.17 -16.29
C SER A 34 2.47 -3.44 -15.15
N VAL A 35 1.81 -2.59 -14.36
CA VAL A 35 2.39 -1.95 -13.17
C VAL A 35 2.53 -2.97 -12.04
N THR A 36 1.54 -3.88 -11.87
CA THR A 36 1.69 -5.04 -10.98
C THR A 36 2.78 -6.01 -11.45
N ALA A 37 2.98 -6.15 -12.77
CA ALA A 37 4.05 -6.97 -13.34
C ALA A 37 5.41 -6.24 -13.41
N ALA A 38 5.46 -4.91 -13.29
CA ALA A 38 6.69 -4.11 -13.24
C ALA A 38 7.16 -3.90 -11.79
N GLY A 39 6.24 -3.97 -10.82
CA GLY A 39 6.57 -4.02 -9.39
C GLY A 39 7.39 -5.27 -8.99
N THR A 40 7.45 -6.29 -9.84
CA THR A 40 8.37 -7.43 -9.69
C THR A 40 9.77 -7.19 -10.28
N GLY A 41 9.97 -6.08 -11.01
CA GLY A 41 11.21 -5.75 -11.71
C GLY A 41 12.09 -4.69 -11.05
N TYR A 42 11.66 -4.09 -9.93
CA TYR A 42 12.53 -3.23 -9.14
C TYR A 42 13.37 -4.09 -8.19
N SER A 43 14.58 -4.43 -8.62
CA SER A 43 15.62 -4.94 -7.73
C SER A 43 16.40 -3.75 -7.15
N PRO A 44 16.21 -3.35 -5.88
CA PRO A 44 17.32 -2.78 -5.15
C PRO A 44 18.37 -3.90 -5.05
N ALA A 45 19.59 -3.61 -5.50
CA ALA A 45 20.72 -4.52 -5.37
C ALA A 45 20.98 -4.79 -3.88
N PHE A 46 20.39 -5.85 -3.34
CA PHE A 46 20.73 -6.38 -2.03
C PHE A 46 21.94 -7.28 -2.18
N ALA A 47 23.06 -6.84 -1.58
CA ALA A 47 24.16 -7.73 -1.29
C ALA A 47 23.65 -8.86 -0.38
N ALA A 48 23.83 -10.09 -0.85
CA ALA A 48 23.41 -11.31 -0.16
C ALA A 48 24.10 -11.41 1.21
N GLY A 49 23.31 -11.23 2.28
CA GLY A 49 23.63 -11.77 3.60
C GLY A 49 22.87 -13.07 3.77
N GLU A 50 23.57 -14.20 3.74
CA GLU A 50 23.00 -15.52 4.00
C GLU A 50 22.43 -15.59 5.44
N SER A 51 21.13 -15.36 5.60
CA SER A 51 20.40 -15.74 6.81
C SER A 51 20.04 -17.22 6.73
N LYS A 52 20.78 -18.09 7.43
CA LYS A 52 20.33 -19.48 7.64
C LYS A 52 19.11 -19.49 8.55
N ALA A 53 17.92 -19.50 7.97
CA ALA A 53 16.66 -19.77 8.65
C ALA A 53 16.68 -21.20 9.21
N SER A 54 16.30 -21.39 10.47
CA SER A 54 16.29 -22.69 11.15
C SER A 54 15.01 -23.48 10.86
N GLY A 55 15.15 -24.77 10.56
CA GLY A 55 14.02 -25.71 10.48
C GLY A 55 13.08 -25.51 9.29
N ALA A 56 11.79 -25.74 9.52
CA ALA A 56 10.73 -25.69 8.51
C ALA A 56 10.57 -24.32 7.82
N ASP A 57 10.93 -23.24 8.53
CA ASP A 57 10.90 -21.87 8.00
C ASP A 57 11.98 -21.63 6.94
N GLY A 58 13.10 -22.35 7.00
CA GLY A 58 14.10 -22.36 5.93
C GLY A 58 13.70 -23.21 4.72
N MET A 59 12.77 -24.15 4.90
CA MET A 59 12.32 -25.06 3.84
C MET A 59 11.21 -24.43 2.97
N LEU A 60 10.37 -23.56 3.52
CA LEU A 60 9.28 -22.89 2.78
C LEU A 60 9.76 -22.05 1.58
N PRO A 61 10.83 -21.22 1.68
CA PRO A 61 11.35 -20.49 0.53
C PRO A 61 11.87 -21.41 -0.58
N VAL A 62 12.50 -22.52 -0.20
CA VAL A 62 13.09 -23.47 -1.14
C VAL A 62 12.01 -24.30 -1.84
N VAL A 63 11.01 -24.78 -1.11
CA VAL A 63 9.83 -25.46 -1.69
C VAL A 63 8.99 -24.48 -2.53
N GLY A 64 8.91 -23.22 -2.13
CA GLY A 64 8.34 -22.14 -2.94
C GLY A 64 9.10 -21.91 -4.25
N GLY A 65 10.43 -21.91 -4.20
CA GLY A 65 11.31 -21.87 -5.38
C GLY A 65 11.04 -23.03 -6.34
N ALA A 66 10.90 -24.25 -5.81
CA ALA A 66 10.54 -25.42 -6.62
C ALA A 66 9.18 -25.27 -7.32
N LEU A 67 8.17 -24.68 -6.65
CA LEU A 67 6.86 -24.39 -7.23
C LEU A 67 6.93 -23.32 -8.34
N VAL A 68 7.76 -22.29 -8.18
CA VAL A 68 7.96 -21.23 -9.17
C VAL A 68 8.64 -21.80 -10.42
N GLU A 69 9.71 -22.57 -10.25
CA GLU A 69 10.44 -23.20 -11.36
C GLU A 69 9.54 -24.23 -12.08
N ALA A 70 8.75 -25.01 -11.34
CA ALA A 70 7.75 -25.91 -11.92
C ALA A 70 6.66 -25.16 -12.71
N GLY A 71 6.19 -24.01 -12.22
CA GLY A 71 5.24 -23.14 -12.92
C GLY A 71 5.80 -22.54 -14.22
N GLN A 72 7.12 -22.47 -14.34
CA GLN A 72 7.83 -22.05 -15.55
C GLN A 72 8.24 -23.24 -16.45
N GLY A 73 7.88 -24.47 -16.08
CA GLY A 73 8.25 -25.69 -16.81
C GLY A 73 9.71 -26.13 -16.64
N SER A 74 10.44 -25.55 -15.68
CA SER A 74 11.85 -25.83 -15.42
C SER A 74 12.03 -26.95 -14.38
N TRP A 75 11.67 -28.19 -14.74
CA TRP A 75 11.64 -29.32 -13.81
C TRP A 75 13.00 -29.72 -13.22
N ALA A 76 14.08 -29.52 -13.97
CA ALA A 76 15.44 -29.76 -13.47
C ALA A 76 15.79 -28.82 -12.30
N LYS A 77 15.45 -27.53 -12.40
CA LYS A 77 15.65 -26.56 -11.33
C LYS A 77 14.71 -26.79 -10.16
N ALA A 78 13.47 -27.20 -10.44
CA ALA A 78 12.54 -27.61 -9.38
C ALA A 78 13.08 -28.81 -8.58
N ALA A 79 13.77 -29.76 -9.23
CA ALA A 79 14.44 -30.88 -8.58
C ALA A 79 15.66 -30.44 -7.74
N GLU A 80 16.44 -29.45 -8.19
CA GLU A 80 17.55 -28.87 -7.42
C GLU A 80 17.04 -28.21 -6.12
N HIS A 81 15.97 -27.42 -6.21
CA HIS A 81 15.31 -26.86 -5.04
C HIS A 81 14.77 -27.95 -4.10
N LEU A 82 14.17 -29.01 -4.63
CA LEU A 82 13.74 -30.16 -3.81
C LEU A 82 14.89 -30.88 -3.10
N ALA A 83 16.06 -30.97 -3.73
CA ALA A 83 17.25 -31.56 -3.11
C ALA A 83 17.77 -30.69 -1.95
N GLU A 84 17.77 -29.37 -2.11
CA GLU A 84 18.14 -28.45 -1.03
C GLU A 84 17.11 -28.45 0.10
N ALA A 85 15.81 -28.52 -0.23
CA ALA A 85 14.74 -28.65 0.77
C ALA A 85 14.89 -29.93 1.60
N ASP A 86 15.28 -31.05 0.99
CA ASP A 86 15.55 -32.30 1.68
C ASP A 86 16.78 -32.24 2.58
N LYS A 87 17.85 -31.60 2.12
CA LYS A 87 19.06 -31.38 2.93
C LYS A 87 18.74 -30.54 4.18
N LEU A 88 17.96 -29.48 4.01
CA LEU A 88 17.49 -28.64 5.12
C LEU A 88 16.57 -29.41 6.07
N TRP A 89 15.72 -30.29 5.53
CA TRP A 89 14.84 -31.14 6.31
C TRP A 89 15.61 -32.16 7.15
N GLN A 90 16.55 -32.91 6.55
CA GLN A 90 17.36 -33.90 7.26
C GLN A 90 18.26 -33.27 8.33
N ALA A 91 18.76 -32.04 8.08
CA ALA A 91 19.61 -31.33 9.04
C ALA A 91 18.84 -30.78 10.26
N ASN A 92 17.52 -30.57 10.15
CA ASN A 92 16.75 -29.82 11.15
C ASN A 92 15.43 -30.48 11.59
N ALA A 93 15.10 -31.68 11.12
CA ALA A 93 13.89 -32.39 11.53
C ALA A 93 13.98 -32.79 13.02
N ALA A 94 13.46 -31.94 13.90
CA ALA A 94 13.34 -32.24 15.32
C ALA A 94 12.05 -33.01 15.60
N LYS A 95 12.18 -34.11 16.36
CA LYS A 95 11.14 -34.98 16.95
C LYS A 95 10.16 -35.65 15.95
N SER A 96 9.84 -36.91 16.24
CA SER A 96 8.81 -37.71 15.58
C SER A 96 7.41 -37.11 15.86
N SER A 97 6.82 -36.39 14.91
CA SER A 97 5.43 -35.93 14.96
C SER A 97 4.64 -36.40 13.74
N ALA A 98 3.30 -36.35 13.83
CA ALA A 98 2.44 -36.69 12.70
C ALA A 98 2.69 -35.77 11.50
N ALA A 99 2.90 -34.46 11.70
CA ALA A 99 3.24 -33.56 10.60
C ALA A 99 4.67 -33.75 10.09
N ALA A 100 5.62 -34.19 10.92
CA ALA A 100 6.95 -34.57 10.42
C ALA A 100 6.85 -35.81 9.50
N ALA A 101 5.98 -36.77 9.83
CA ALA A 101 5.69 -37.91 8.96
C ALA A 101 4.98 -37.48 7.66
N ASP A 102 4.06 -36.51 7.73
CA ASP A 102 3.40 -35.92 6.56
C ASP A 102 4.42 -35.24 5.63
N VAL A 103 5.39 -34.48 6.18
CA VAL A 103 6.46 -33.83 5.40
C VAL A 103 7.36 -34.88 4.74
N ASN A 104 7.75 -35.94 5.46
CA ASN A 104 8.55 -37.04 4.89
C ASN A 104 7.84 -37.71 3.70
N SER A 105 6.55 -38.00 3.86
CA SER A 105 5.73 -38.62 2.80
C SER A 105 5.56 -37.69 1.59
N ALA A 106 5.23 -36.42 1.84
CA ALA A 106 5.03 -35.43 0.79
C ALA A 106 6.34 -35.10 0.04
N LEU A 107 7.48 -35.09 0.73
CA LEU A 107 8.79 -34.84 0.14
C LEU A 107 9.24 -36.00 -0.73
N ALA A 108 9.04 -37.24 -0.27
CA ALA A 108 9.29 -38.43 -1.08
C ALA A 108 8.40 -38.49 -2.33
N HIS A 109 7.13 -38.11 -2.19
CA HIS A 109 6.19 -38.04 -3.31
C HIS A 109 6.55 -36.95 -4.31
N ALA A 110 6.89 -35.74 -3.85
CA ALA A 110 7.32 -34.62 -4.68
C ALA A 110 8.61 -34.94 -5.46
N LYS A 111 9.60 -35.56 -4.82
CA LYS A 111 10.84 -35.98 -5.50
C LYS A 111 10.60 -36.96 -6.64
N ARG A 112 9.71 -37.95 -6.46
CA ARG A 112 9.37 -38.92 -7.51
C ARG A 112 8.61 -38.28 -8.67
N THR A 113 7.60 -37.48 -8.35
CA THR A 113 6.71 -36.88 -9.37
C THR A 113 7.37 -35.74 -10.14
N VAL A 114 8.23 -34.94 -9.50
CA VAL A 114 8.99 -33.87 -10.20
C VAL A 114 10.07 -34.44 -11.12
N ALA A 115 10.64 -35.61 -10.80
CA ALA A 115 11.55 -36.31 -11.72
C ALA A 115 10.85 -36.75 -13.02
N GLU A 116 9.53 -36.86 -13.02
CA GLU A 116 8.69 -37.17 -14.19
C GLU A 116 7.85 -35.96 -14.65
N GLY A 117 8.22 -34.74 -14.23
CA GLY A 117 7.44 -33.51 -14.45
C GLY A 117 7.20 -33.16 -15.92
N ASP A 118 8.10 -33.59 -16.82
CA ASP A 118 7.91 -33.45 -18.27
C ASP A 118 6.74 -34.30 -18.82
N LYS A 119 6.40 -35.40 -18.15
CA LYS A 119 5.35 -36.34 -18.56
C LYS A 119 4.00 -36.02 -17.93
N ASP A 120 3.98 -35.63 -16.66
CA ASP A 120 2.77 -35.19 -15.97
C ASP A 120 2.99 -33.92 -15.12
N PRO A 121 2.99 -32.75 -15.78
CA PRO A 121 3.14 -31.45 -15.13
C PRO A 121 2.13 -31.18 -14.01
N LYS A 122 0.91 -31.72 -14.15
CA LYS A 122 -0.17 -31.48 -13.19
C LYS A 122 0.06 -32.29 -11.92
N ALA A 123 0.45 -33.56 -12.04
CA ALA A 123 0.78 -34.39 -10.90
C ALA A 123 2.01 -33.86 -10.14
N ALA A 124 3.05 -33.42 -10.87
CA ALA A 124 4.26 -32.84 -10.26
C ALA A 124 3.96 -31.53 -9.50
N THR A 125 3.17 -30.63 -10.08
CA THR A 125 2.77 -29.37 -9.42
C THR A 125 1.87 -29.61 -8.21
N ALA A 126 0.97 -30.60 -8.29
CA ALA A 126 0.14 -31.00 -7.16
C ALA A 126 0.98 -31.57 -6.01
N ALA A 127 1.97 -32.41 -6.30
CA ALA A 127 2.85 -32.98 -5.29
C ALA A 127 3.72 -31.92 -4.59
N LEU A 128 4.22 -30.92 -5.33
CA LEU A 128 4.92 -29.76 -4.75
C LEU A 128 4.01 -28.89 -3.87
N SER A 129 2.74 -28.73 -4.27
CA SER A 129 1.75 -28.01 -3.48
C SER A 129 1.41 -28.74 -2.18
N GLU A 130 1.30 -30.06 -2.23
CA GLU A 130 1.10 -30.90 -1.03
C GLU A 130 2.33 -30.85 -0.10
N LEU A 131 3.54 -30.86 -0.64
CA LEU A 131 4.76 -30.64 0.14
C LEU A 131 4.75 -29.26 0.82
N ALA A 132 4.41 -28.20 0.09
CA ALA A 132 4.33 -26.85 0.65
C ALA A 132 3.29 -26.75 1.79
N LYS A 133 2.14 -27.42 1.65
CA LYS A 133 1.12 -27.50 2.70
C LYS A 133 1.62 -28.27 3.92
N ALA A 134 2.26 -29.43 3.71
CA ALA A 134 2.81 -30.24 4.79
C ALA A 134 3.90 -29.49 5.57
N VAL A 135 4.82 -28.83 4.86
CA VAL A 135 5.88 -28.00 5.47
C VAL A 135 5.28 -26.81 6.21
N ASN A 136 4.27 -26.13 5.66
CA ASN A 136 3.58 -25.03 6.34
C ASN A 136 2.80 -25.50 7.58
N LYS A 137 2.22 -26.71 7.55
CA LYS A 137 1.55 -27.33 8.69
C LYS A 137 2.54 -27.66 9.80
N TYR A 138 3.66 -28.29 9.47
CA TYR A 138 4.74 -28.58 10.43
C TYR A 138 5.36 -27.28 10.99
N ALA A 139 5.56 -26.26 10.15
CA ALA A 139 5.99 -24.93 10.61
C ALA A 139 4.98 -24.29 11.56
N LYS A 140 3.67 -24.45 11.31
CA LYS A 140 2.62 -23.98 12.23
C LYS A 140 2.57 -24.76 13.54
N GLU A 141 2.80 -26.08 13.52
CA GLU A 141 2.94 -26.87 14.74
C GLU A 141 4.14 -26.39 15.57
N GLY A 142 5.29 -26.14 14.94
CA GLY A 142 6.45 -25.54 15.61
C GLY A 142 6.18 -24.13 16.17
N ARG A 143 5.33 -23.33 15.50
CA ARG A 143 4.88 -22.01 16.00
C ARG A 143 3.83 -22.10 17.10
N GLN A 144 3.05 -23.17 17.18
CA GLN A 144 2.09 -23.42 18.28
C GLN A 144 2.82 -23.95 19.52
N ASP A 145 3.82 -24.81 19.37
CA ASP A 145 4.72 -25.20 20.47
C ASP A 145 5.53 -24.00 21.00
N ALA A 146 5.87 -23.04 20.13
CA ALA A 146 6.53 -21.77 20.50
C ALA A 146 5.63 -20.81 21.31
N GLN A 147 4.30 -20.96 21.28
CA GLN A 147 3.40 -20.20 22.16
C GLN A 147 3.29 -20.79 23.58
N THR A 148 3.91 -21.94 23.85
CA THR A 148 3.89 -22.59 25.17
C THR A 148 5.26 -23.01 25.70
N GLY A 149 6.37 -22.43 25.24
CA GLY A 149 7.68 -23.04 25.56
C GLY A 149 8.95 -22.20 25.60
N GLN A 150 8.92 -20.87 25.53
CA GLN A 150 10.02 -20.02 26.01
C GLN A 150 9.45 -18.62 26.25
N SER A 151 9.34 -18.21 27.52
CA SER A 151 8.97 -16.84 27.87
C SER A 151 9.99 -15.86 27.26
N GLY A 152 9.61 -14.60 26.99
CA GLY A 152 10.59 -13.61 26.55
C GLY A 152 11.78 -13.53 27.52
N GLN A 153 11.53 -13.80 28.81
CA GLN A 153 12.55 -13.96 29.86
C GLN A 153 13.55 -15.09 29.52
N ASP A 154 13.08 -16.28 29.15
CA ASP A 154 13.96 -17.42 28.82
C ASP A 154 14.84 -17.13 27.60
N THR A 155 14.29 -16.43 26.60
CA THR A 155 15.06 -16.04 25.40
C THR A 155 16.10 -14.96 25.71
N ALA A 156 15.80 -14.03 26.64
CA ALA A 156 16.73 -12.98 27.05
C ALA A 156 17.97 -13.53 27.78
N VAL A 157 17.84 -14.64 28.52
CA VAL A 157 18.98 -15.32 29.19
C VAL A 157 20.06 -15.72 28.19
N SER A 158 19.69 -16.07 26.95
CA SER A 158 20.63 -16.50 25.91
C SER A 158 21.63 -15.40 25.50
N LEU A 159 21.31 -14.13 25.76
CA LEU A 159 22.15 -12.99 25.41
C LEU A 159 23.16 -12.62 26.51
N LEU A 160 22.90 -13.01 27.77
CA LEU A 160 23.75 -12.67 28.92
C LEU A 160 25.23 -13.07 28.75
N PRO A 161 25.59 -14.25 28.21
CA PRO A 161 26.99 -14.60 27.99
C PRO A 161 27.71 -13.61 27.06
N VAL A 162 27.06 -13.21 25.97
CA VAL A 162 27.64 -12.28 24.98
C VAL A 162 27.74 -10.87 25.56
N MET A 163 26.75 -10.43 26.35
CA MET A 163 26.81 -9.14 27.06
C MET A 163 27.99 -9.11 28.06
N LYS A 164 28.22 -10.20 28.80
CA LYS A 164 29.36 -10.31 29.73
C LYS A 164 30.70 -10.32 29.00
N GLN A 165 30.77 -10.98 27.84
CA GLN A 165 31.97 -10.97 27.00
C GLN A 165 32.28 -9.55 26.49
N LEU A 166 31.27 -8.85 25.97
CA LEU A 166 31.38 -7.45 25.58
C LEU A 166 31.89 -6.58 26.74
N ALA A 167 31.33 -6.73 27.94
CA ALA A 167 31.77 -6.00 29.12
C ALA A 167 33.26 -6.26 29.46
N ALA A 168 33.71 -7.52 29.34
CA ALA A 168 35.10 -7.89 29.57
C ALA A 168 36.05 -7.27 28.54
N SER A 169 35.67 -7.25 27.26
CA SER A 169 36.46 -6.63 26.18
C SER A 169 36.54 -5.11 26.31
N ILE A 170 35.50 -4.45 26.83
CA ILE A 170 35.54 -3.02 27.14
C ILE A 170 36.52 -2.77 28.31
N GLN A 171 36.45 -3.59 29.37
CA GLN A 171 37.32 -3.46 30.55
C GLN A 171 38.80 -3.74 30.26
N SER A 172 39.10 -4.64 29.31
CA SER A 172 40.47 -4.92 28.89
C SER A 172 41.09 -3.82 28.02
N GLY A 173 40.29 -2.83 27.59
CA GLY A 173 40.72 -1.77 26.68
C GLY A 173 40.80 -2.19 25.21
N ASP A 174 40.45 -3.43 24.86
CA ASP A 174 40.41 -3.88 23.47
C ASP A 174 39.11 -3.46 22.78
N LEU A 175 39.07 -2.20 22.36
CA LEU A 175 37.90 -1.60 21.73
C LEU A 175 37.59 -2.15 20.33
N THR A 176 38.53 -2.87 19.71
CA THR A 176 38.27 -3.56 18.44
C THR A 176 37.52 -4.85 18.70
N GLN A 177 37.97 -5.62 19.68
CA GLN A 177 37.27 -6.84 20.10
C GLN A 177 35.90 -6.51 20.71
N ALA A 178 35.79 -5.46 21.52
CA ALA A 178 34.51 -5.00 22.06
C ALA A 178 33.48 -4.71 20.95
N TYR A 179 33.90 -4.08 19.84
CA TYR A 179 33.00 -3.84 18.72
C TYR A 179 32.58 -5.12 17.98
N ASN A 180 33.46 -6.13 17.90
CA ASN A 180 33.11 -7.45 17.35
C ASN A 180 32.14 -8.22 18.26
N ASP A 181 32.33 -8.13 19.58
CA ASP A 181 31.43 -8.72 20.56
C ASP A 181 30.05 -8.04 20.51
N TYR A 182 30.01 -6.70 20.34
CA TYR A 182 28.77 -5.97 20.09
C TYR A 182 28.04 -6.45 18.83
N LYS A 183 28.74 -6.68 17.71
CA LYS A 183 28.11 -7.27 16.50
C LYS A 183 27.52 -8.65 16.77
N THR A 184 28.22 -9.47 17.56
CA THR A 184 27.73 -10.80 17.95
C THR A 184 26.48 -10.68 18.81
N LEU A 185 26.46 -9.75 19.76
CA LEU A 185 25.30 -9.43 20.57
C LEU A 185 24.12 -8.98 19.70
N ASN A 186 24.34 -8.06 18.76
CA ASN A 186 23.33 -7.56 17.84
C ASN A 186 22.72 -8.69 16.98
N ASN A 187 23.55 -9.60 16.48
CA ASN A 187 23.07 -10.77 15.73
C ASN A 187 22.28 -11.76 16.60
N GLY A 188 22.58 -11.85 17.89
CA GLY A 188 21.80 -12.61 18.86
C GLY A 188 20.45 -11.95 19.14
N TRP A 189 20.45 -10.63 19.36
CA TRP A 189 19.27 -9.82 19.61
C TRP A 189 18.20 -9.99 18.53
N LEU A 190 18.58 -9.88 17.25
CA LEU A 190 17.66 -10.04 16.11
C LEU A 190 16.89 -11.37 16.09
N LYS A 191 17.39 -12.41 16.76
CA LYS A 191 16.74 -13.73 16.83
C LYS A 191 15.69 -13.82 17.93
N VAL A 192 15.80 -12.99 18.97
CA VAL A 192 14.96 -13.05 20.18
C VAL A 192 14.10 -11.79 20.36
N GLU A 193 14.39 -10.72 19.60
CA GLU A 193 13.73 -9.41 19.62
C GLU A 193 12.20 -9.54 19.70
N GLN A 194 11.60 -10.27 18.75
CA GLN A 194 10.16 -10.38 18.64
C GLN A 194 9.52 -11.08 19.85
N ALA A 195 10.20 -12.07 20.44
CA ALA A 195 9.72 -12.77 21.62
C ALA A 195 9.68 -11.82 22.83
N ILE A 196 10.77 -11.07 23.04
CA ILE A 196 10.89 -10.08 24.12
C ILE A 196 9.91 -8.92 23.92
N ARG A 197 9.77 -8.40 22.68
CA ARG A 197 8.81 -7.35 22.32
C ARG A 197 7.36 -7.75 22.61
N SER A 198 7.01 -8.98 22.27
CA SER A 198 5.64 -9.49 22.49
C SER A 198 5.33 -9.77 23.97
N ASP A 199 6.36 -10.10 24.76
CA ASP A 199 6.21 -10.41 26.19
C ASP A 199 6.25 -9.15 27.05
N ASN A 200 7.21 -8.25 26.82
CA ASN A 200 7.40 -7.04 27.60
C ASN A 200 8.02 -5.89 26.77
N PHE A 201 7.16 -4.98 26.31
CA PHE A 201 7.58 -3.82 25.52
C PHE A 201 8.57 -2.89 26.26
N THR A 202 8.43 -2.73 27.57
CA THR A 202 9.33 -1.90 28.39
C THR A 202 10.77 -2.44 28.34
N VAL A 203 10.91 -3.76 28.43
CA VAL A 203 12.22 -4.43 28.32
C VAL A 203 12.76 -4.31 26.91
N TYR A 204 11.92 -4.56 25.90
CA TYR A 204 12.29 -4.39 24.50
C TYR A 204 12.86 -3.00 24.20
N SER A 205 12.10 -1.95 24.55
CA SER A 205 12.50 -0.55 24.34
C SER A 205 13.79 -0.21 25.09
N GLY A 206 13.96 -0.73 26.31
CA GLY A 206 15.17 -0.55 27.09
C GLY A 206 16.40 -1.22 26.45
N MET A 207 16.23 -2.42 25.91
CA MET A 207 17.31 -3.16 25.23
C MET A 207 17.74 -2.47 23.94
N GLU A 208 16.80 -2.04 23.09
CA GLU A 208 17.08 -1.28 21.86
C GLU A 208 17.85 0.01 22.14
N THR A 209 17.40 0.75 23.16
CA THR A 209 18.05 1.99 23.61
C THR A 209 19.49 1.70 24.01
N GLN A 210 19.69 0.72 24.88
CA GLN A 210 21.00 0.40 25.42
C GLN A 210 21.96 -0.11 24.34
N MET A 211 21.48 -0.97 23.44
CA MET A 211 22.26 -1.44 22.30
C MET A 211 22.68 -0.30 21.36
N SER A 212 21.79 0.66 21.12
CA SER A 212 22.10 1.84 20.32
C SER A 212 23.16 2.72 21.00
N MET A 213 23.03 2.98 22.30
CA MET A 213 24.00 3.79 23.06
C MET A 213 25.38 3.13 23.14
N ILE A 214 25.45 1.81 23.31
CA ILE A 214 26.71 1.06 23.25
C ILE A 214 27.37 1.23 21.88
N ARG A 215 26.61 1.13 20.78
CA ARG A 215 27.12 1.33 19.42
C ARG A 215 27.69 2.72 19.24
N VAL A 216 26.95 3.74 19.68
CA VAL A 216 27.39 5.15 19.62
C VAL A 216 28.72 5.32 20.36
N ALA A 217 28.82 4.84 21.60
CA ALA A 217 30.02 4.99 22.43
C ALA A 217 31.26 4.28 21.84
N LEU A 218 31.09 3.08 21.27
CA LEU A 218 32.17 2.31 20.65
C LEU A 218 32.64 2.88 19.29
N GLN A 219 31.78 3.66 18.62
CA GLN A 219 32.06 4.26 17.31
C GLN A 219 32.39 5.76 17.38
N ALA A 220 32.23 6.41 18.53
CA ALA A 220 32.59 7.80 18.73
C ALA A 220 34.09 8.05 18.46
N GLU A 221 34.45 9.26 18.06
CA GLU A 221 35.84 9.69 17.83
C GLU A 221 36.14 10.96 18.64
N PRO A 222 36.85 10.87 19.80
CA PRO A 222 37.47 9.67 20.37
C PRO A 222 36.43 8.68 20.94
N LYS A 223 36.80 7.39 20.94
CA LYS A 223 35.94 6.32 21.50
C LYS A 223 35.68 6.57 22.99
N GLN A 224 34.49 6.21 23.45
CA GLN A 224 34.04 6.46 24.83
C GLN A 224 33.89 5.15 25.62
N PRO A 225 35.00 4.55 26.10
CA PRO A 225 34.96 3.25 26.77
C PRO A 225 34.19 3.26 28.09
N GLU A 226 34.26 4.37 28.84
CA GLU A 226 33.53 4.51 30.12
C GLU A 226 32.02 4.52 29.91
N GLN A 227 31.55 5.25 28.89
CA GLN A 227 30.14 5.26 28.52
C GLN A 227 29.71 3.88 28.00
N ALA A 228 30.50 3.25 27.12
CA ALA A 228 30.22 1.90 26.63
C ALA A 228 30.12 0.88 27.78
N ALA A 229 30.99 0.98 28.79
CA ALA A 229 30.97 0.13 29.97
C ALA A 229 29.70 0.36 30.81
N SER A 230 29.33 1.62 31.03
CA SER A 230 28.12 1.99 31.78
C SER A 230 26.84 1.46 31.11
N GLU A 231 26.70 1.67 29.81
CA GLU A 231 25.52 1.22 29.04
C GLU A 231 25.46 -0.31 28.93
N THR A 232 26.61 -0.98 28.78
CA THR A 232 26.68 -2.45 28.82
C THR A 232 26.28 -3.00 30.19
N ALA A 233 26.69 -2.36 31.28
CA ALA A 233 26.29 -2.74 32.64
C ALA A 233 24.78 -2.53 32.86
N ALA A 234 24.23 -1.42 32.39
CA ALA A 234 22.79 -1.15 32.43
C ALA A 234 21.98 -2.18 31.62
N LEU A 235 22.46 -2.59 30.44
CA LEU A 235 21.85 -3.64 29.63
C LEU A 235 21.83 -4.99 30.35
N ILE A 236 22.96 -5.40 30.95
CA ILE A 236 23.04 -6.63 31.75
C ILE A 236 22.05 -6.58 32.92
N GLN A 237 21.97 -5.43 33.60
CA GLN A 237 21.07 -5.25 34.74
C GLN A 237 19.60 -5.33 34.30
N LEU A 238 19.23 -4.70 33.18
CA LEU A 238 17.88 -4.76 32.60
C LEU A 238 17.45 -6.21 32.34
N VAL A 239 18.32 -7.01 31.72
CA VAL A 239 18.03 -8.43 31.45
C VAL A 239 17.94 -9.26 32.73
N ASN A 240 18.81 -9.01 33.72
CA ASN A 240 18.73 -9.69 35.02
C ASN A 240 17.44 -9.35 35.77
N ASP A 241 16.99 -8.09 35.76
CA ASP A 241 15.75 -7.69 36.41
C ASP A 241 14.51 -8.20 35.68
N TYR A 242 14.57 -8.28 34.35
CA TYR A 242 13.53 -8.91 33.54
C TYR A 242 13.39 -10.41 33.83
N THR A 243 14.50 -11.14 33.80
CA THR A 243 14.55 -12.60 34.05
C THR A 243 14.23 -12.95 35.50
N ALA A 244 14.48 -12.04 36.44
CA ALA A 244 14.06 -12.17 37.84
C ALA A 244 12.59 -11.81 38.09
N GLY A 245 11.83 -11.43 37.05
CA GLY A 245 10.42 -11.06 37.16
C GLY A 245 10.17 -9.72 37.89
N LYS A 246 11.21 -8.88 38.07
CA LYS A 246 11.08 -7.59 38.75
C LYS A 246 10.46 -6.52 37.85
N ILE A 247 10.55 -6.68 36.53
CA ILE A 247 9.96 -5.76 35.55
C ILE A 247 8.55 -6.24 35.24
N VAL A 248 7.59 -5.71 36.00
CA VAL A 248 6.17 -5.97 35.79
C VAL A 248 5.66 -5.03 34.71
N SER A 249 5.40 -5.52 33.51
CA SER A 249 4.58 -4.79 32.54
C SER A 249 3.62 -5.75 31.86
N LYS A 250 2.33 -5.51 32.11
CA LYS A 250 1.16 -6.08 31.42
C LYS A 250 0.21 -4.97 30.95
N ALA A 251 0.73 -3.75 30.84
CA ALA A 251 0.00 -2.52 30.52
C ALA A 251 0.10 -2.22 29.01
N PRO A 252 -0.90 -1.54 28.41
CA PRO A 252 -1.05 -1.40 26.96
C PRO A 252 0.18 -0.75 26.33
N GLU A 253 0.40 -0.98 25.03
CA GLU A 253 1.39 -0.24 24.24
C GLU A 253 1.37 1.24 24.69
N PRO A 254 2.52 1.82 25.08
CA PRO A 254 2.55 3.20 25.54
C PRO A 254 1.86 4.04 24.47
N ALA A 255 0.99 4.97 24.89
CA ALA A 255 0.24 5.85 23.98
C ALA A 255 1.17 6.26 22.84
N ASP A 256 0.88 5.75 21.64
CA ASP A 256 1.75 5.82 20.46
C ASP A 256 2.39 7.19 20.40
N MET A 257 3.69 7.32 20.75
CA MET A 257 4.35 8.60 20.57
C MET A 257 4.36 8.83 19.07
N SER A 258 3.71 9.89 18.63
CA SER A 258 3.50 10.10 17.20
C SER A 258 4.84 10.38 16.54
N VAL A 259 4.99 9.99 15.26
CA VAL A 259 6.18 10.37 14.47
C VAL A 259 6.37 11.90 14.47
N ALA A 260 5.30 12.67 14.62
CA ALA A 260 5.35 14.13 14.75
C ALA A 260 6.07 14.59 16.03
N GLU A 261 5.88 13.91 17.16
CA GLU A 261 6.59 14.22 18.41
C GLU A 261 8.08 13.87 18.32
N LEU A 262 8.46 12.81 17.61
CA LEU A 262 9.86 12.48 17.32
C LEU A 262 10.53 13.56 16.46
N ILE A 263 9.83 14.07 15.45
CA ILE A 263 10.33 15.19 14.62
C ILE A 263 10.55 16.43 15.48
N GLY A 264 9.71 16.70 16.48
CA GLY A 264 9.91 17.80 17.43
C GLY A 264 11.25 17.74 18.17
N ILE A 265 11.74 16.53 18.49
CA ILE A 265 13.06 16.34 19.13
C ILE A 265 14.20 16.65 18.14
N LEU A 266 14.07 16.23 16.89
CA LEU A 266 15.04 16.55 15.82
C LEU A 266 15.11 18.05 15.53
N ASP A 267 13.98 18.75 15.65
CA ASP A 267 13.89 20.20 15.49
C ASP A 267 14.63 20.94 16.60
N GLN A 268 14.48 20.47 17.85
CA GLN A 268 15.22 21.00 18.98
C GLN A 268 16.73 20.73 18.82
N ALA A 269 17.12 19.52 18.43
CA ALA A 269 18.51 19.18 18.15
C ALA A 269 19.13 20.10 17.07
N SER A 270 18.40 20.37 16.00
CA SER A 270 18.82 21.28 14.92
C SER A 270 18.99 22.72 15.41
N SER A 271 18.09 23.18 16.29
CA SER A 271 18.17 24.51 16.92
C SER A 271 19.40 24.62 17.83
N ASP A 272 19.66 23.60 18.64
CA ASP A 272 20.81 23.56 19.56
C ASP A 272 22.13 23.56 18.76
N ILE A 273 22.21 22.82 17.65
CA ILE A 273 23.38 22.87 16.74
C ILE A 273 23.58 24.26 16.15
N ALA A 274 22.50 24.93 15.71
CA ALA A 274 22.57 26.28 15.14
C ALA A 274 23.03 27.32 16.17
N ALA A 275 22.77 27.08 17.47
CA ALA A 275 23.23 27.90 18.58
C ALA A 275 24.67 27.56 19.05
N GLY A 276 25.30 26.52 18.49
CA GLY A 276 26.61 26.02 18.94
C GLY A 276 26.55 25.16 20.21
N HIS A 277 25.37 24.80 20.67
CA HIS A 277 25.09 23.99 21.86
C HIS A 277 25.15 22.48 21.53
N HIS A 278 26.34 21.99 21.15
CA HIS A 278 26.51 20.62 20.66
C HIS A 278 26.25 19.54 21.72
N THR A 279 26.46 19.84 23.01
CA THR A 279 26.18 18.91 24.11
C THR A 279 24.68 18.75 24.32
N GLU A 280 23.93 19.84 24.27
CA GLU A 280 22.47 19.86 24.35
C GLU A 280 21.87 19.12 23.15
N ALA A 281 22.38 19.37 21.94
CA ALA A 281 21.99 18.64 20.74
C ALA A 281 22.25 17.12 20.85
N ALA A 282 23.38 16.72 21.45
CA ALA A 282 23.66 15.30 21.71
C ALA A 282 22.65 14.70 22.70
N GLY A 283 22.23 15.46 23.72
CA GLY A 283 21.16 15.10 24.64
C GLY A 283 19.80 14.92 23.93
N GLN A 284 19.47 15.77 22.96
CA GLN A 284 18.27 15.61 22.14
C GLN A 284 18.32 14.34 21.30
N MET A 285 19.48 14.02 20.69
CA MET A 285 19.63 12.76 19.94
C MET A 285 19.50 11.53 20.83
N GLN A 286 20.00 11.59 22.07
CA GLN A 286 19.78 10.53 23.05
C GLN A 286 18.29 10.38 23.41
N ALA A 287 17.57 11.49 23.59
CA ALA A 287 16.13 11.46 23.83
C ALA A 287 15.34 10.90 22.62
N PHE A 288 15.79 11.20 21.39
CA PHE A 288 15.23 10.61 20.17
C PHE A 288 15.40 9.09 20.16
N ILE A 289 16.62 8.59 20.39
CA ILE A 289 16.93 7.15 20.43
C ILE A 289 16.08 6.42 21.48
N GLN A 290 15.92 7.02 22.67
CA GLN A 290 15.10 6.45 23.74
C GLN A 290 13.62 6.33 23.38
N LYS A 291 13.10 7.26 22.58
CA LYS A 291 11.68 7.33 22.23
C LYS A 291 11.36 6.63 20.90
N TRP A 292 12.35 6.38 20.05
CA TRP A 292 12.19 5.74 18.74
C TRP A 292 11.41 4.41 18.76
N PRO A 293 11.64 3.47 19.71
CA PRO A 293 10.94 2.18 19.73
C PRO A 293 9.41 2.29 19.80
N SER A 294 8.88 3.38 20.36
CA SER A 294 7.44 3.62 20.44
C SER A 294 6.77 3.97 19.10
N ALA A 295 7.52 4.44 18.10
CA ALA A 295 6.97 4.84 16.80
C ALA A 295 7.53 4.02 15.62
N GLU A 296 8.67 3.36 15.81
CA GLU A 296 9.39 2.65 14.75
C GLU A 296 8.51 1.60 14.03
N GLY A 297 7.54 0.99 14.74
CA GLY A 297 6.67 -0.04 14.19
C GLY A 297 5.80 0.53 13.07
N GLN A 298 5.30 1.75 13.28
CA GLN A 298 4.53 2.49 12.28
C GLN A 298 5.40 2.83 11.06
N VAL A 299 6.65 3.22 11.29
CA VAL A 299 7.60 3.53 10.22
C VAL A 299 7.98 2.26 9.45
N ARG A 300 8.30 1.16 10.13
CA ARG A 300 8.70 -0.12 9.54
C ARG A 300 7.61 -0.74 8.68
N ILE A 301 6.34 -0.60 9.09
CA ILE A 301 5.18 -1.08 8.33
C ILE A 301 5.03 -0.30 7.01
N ARG A 302 5.28 1.01 7.02
CA ARG A 302 5.15 1.89 5.85
C ARG A 302 6.37 1.83 4.94
N SER A 303 7.57 1.84 5.52
CA SER A 303 8.84 1.76 4.80
C SER A 303 9.94 1.13 5.67
N ALA A 304 10.27 -0.13 5.37
CA ALA A 304 11.42 -0.81 5.95
C ALA A 304 12.75 -0.09 5.63
N ALA A 305 12.83 0.55 4.46
CA ALA A 305 14.01 1.32 4.06
C ALA A 305 14.22 2.55 4.95
N VAL A 306 13.15 3.33 5.20
CA VAL A 306 13.23 4.49 6.10
C VAL A 306 13.56 4.04 7.52
N TYR A 307 12.95 2.96 8.01
CA TYR A 307 13.30 2.39 9.32
C TYR A 307 14.81 2.13 9.45
N THR A 308 15.41 1.41 8.49
CA THR A 308 16.86 1.13 8.50
C THR A 308 17.71 2.39 8.34
N GLN A 309 17.26 3.38 7.58
CA GLN A 309 17.99 4.65 7.42
C GLN A 309 18.01 5.44 8.73
N ILE A 310 16.87 5.58 9.40
CA ILE A 310 16.76 6.28 10.68
C ILE A 310 17.60 5.63 11.77
N GLU A 311 17.60 4.29 11.86
CA GLU A 311 18.46 3.52 12.77
C GLU A 311 19.96 3.85 12.61
N ASN A 312 20.41 3.96 11.36
CA ASN A 312 21.80 4.28 11.07
C ASN A 312 22.10 5.77 11.29
N GLN A 313 21.19 6.65 10.88
CA GLN A 313 21.35 8.10 10.97
C GLN A 313 21.31 8.61 12.41
N MET A 314 20.47 8.06 13.29
CA MET A 314 20.44 8.46 14.70
C MET A 314 21.76 8.15 15.41
N THR A 315 22.39 7.03 15.05
CA THR A 315 23.73 6.66 15.51
C THR A 315 24.79 7.60 14.93
N GLU A 316 24.69 7.93 13.65
CA GLU A 316 25.64 8.79 12.93
C GLU A 316 25.60 10.25 13.41
N ALA A 317 24.42 10.84 13.57
CA ALA A 317 24.24 12.19 14.10
C ALA A 317 24.83 12.30 15.51
N SER A 318 24.54 11.32 16.38
CA SER A 318 25.10 11.26 17.73
C SER A 318 26.62 11.19 17.70
N ARG A 319 27.21 10.36 16.83
CA ARG A 319 28.67 10.26 16.65
C ARG A 319 29.31 11.58 16.27
N TYR A 320 28.72 12.34 15.34
CA TYR A 320 29.25 13.65 14.93
C TYR A 320 29.15 14.69 16.04
N LEU A 321 28.05 14.72 16.79
CA LEU A 321 27.88 15.65 17.93
C LEU A 321 28.86 15.36 19.07
N MET A 322 29.18 14.09 19.28
CA MET A 322 30.08 13.64 20.34
C MET A 322 31.56 13.62 19.92
N SER A 323 31.87 13.99 18.68
CA SER A 323 33.26 14.04 18.20
C SER A 323 34.03 15.23 18.75
N VAL A 324 35.37 15.16 18.74
CA VAL A 324 36.24 16.25 19.22
C VAL A 324 37.20 16.70 18.11
N PRO A 325 37.04 17.93 17.55
CA PRO A 325 35.96 18.89 17.82
C PRO A 325 34.61 18.42 17.25
N PRO A 326 33.46 18.88 17.82
CA PRO A 326 32.14 18.48 17.34
C PRO A 326 31.93 18.83 15.87
N ALA A 327 31.55 17.84 15.07
CA ALA A 327 31.21 18.02 13.66
C ALA A 327 29.74 18.46 13.50
N GLY A 328 29.38 19.61 14.07
CA GLY A 328 28.00 20.12 14.11
C GLY A 328 27.34 20.23 12.74
N ASP A 329 28.07 20.67 11.71
CA ASP A 329 27.53 20.79 10.34
C ASP A 329 27.11 19.43 9.76
N LYS A 330 27.94 18.39 9.95
CA LYS A 330 27.60 17.02 9.51
C LYS A 330 26.43 16.45 10.30
N ALA A 331 26.39 16.68 11.61
CA ALA A 331 25.25 16.26 12.43
C ALA A 331 23.94 16.91 11.96
N LYS A 332 23.99 18.21 11.61
CA LYS A 332 22.85 18.96 11.10
C LYS A 332 22.34 18.40 9.78
N GLU A 333 23.22 18.03 8.85
CA GLU A 333 22.84 17.40 7.58
C GLU A 333 22.12 16.06 7.81
N VAL A 334 22.64 15.23 8.71
CA VAL A 334 22.04 13.93 9.04
C VAL A 334 20.69 14.09 9.72
N ILE A 335 20.57 15.00 10.69
CA ILE A 335 19.30 15.30 11.38
C ILE A 335 18.26 15.86 10.40
N ALA A 336 18.67 16.71 9.46
CA ALA A 336 17.79 17.22 8.41
C ALA A 336 17.27 16.10 7.50
N ALA A 337 18.14 15.14 7.13
CA ALA A 337 17.74 13.97 6.36
C ALA A 337 16.76 13.08 7.13
N MET A 338 17.01 12.83 8.43
CA MET A 338 16.08 12.08 9.29
C MET A 338 14.70 12.74 9.34
N ARG A 339 14.67 14.07 9.52
CA ARG A 339 13.44 14.85 9.53
C ARG A 339 12.69 14.72 8.20
N GLU A 340 13.39 14.88 7.08
CA GLU A 340 12.80 14.77 5.73
C GLU A 340 12.15 13.41 5.50
N GLN A 341 12.80 12.33 5.95
CA GLN A 341 12.30 10.96 5.80
C GLN A 341 11.12 10.62 6.73
N LEU A 342 11.10 11.19 7.93
CA LEU A 342 10.04 10.96 8.91
C LEU A 342 8.81 11.84 8.69
N GLN A 343 8.95 13.01 8.05
CA GLN A 343 7.83 13.94 7.86
C GLN A 343 6.64 13.31 7.11
N PRO A 344 6.82 12.51 6.04
CA PRO A 344 5.71 11.80 5.38
C PRO A 344 5.00 10.78 6.28
N MET A 345 5.64 10.33 7.35
CA MET A 345 5.11 9.27 8.22
C MET A 345 4.14 9.80 9.29
N THR A 346 3.95 11.13 9.41
CA THR A 346 3.13 11.74 10.47
C THR A 346 1.61 11.61 10.27
N GLY A 347 1.14 11.11 9.12
CA GLY A 347 -0.31 11.03 8.84
C GLY A 347 -0.93 9.68 9.23
N GLU A 348 -1.90 9.66 10.13
CA GLU A 348 -2.76 8.49 10.42
C GLU A 348 -3.74 8.18 9.26
N LYS A 349 -4.47 7.05 9.34
CA LYS A 349 -5.42 6.55 8.31
C LYS A 349 -6.32 7.66 7.77
N ARG A 350 -6.27 7.86 6.44
CA ARG A 350 -6.55 9.15 5.79
C ARG A 350 -7.89 9.22 5.10
N TYR A 351 -8.45 8.06 4.74
CA TYR A 351 -9.73 7.97 4.08
C TYR A 351 -10.85 7.65 5.04
N THR A 352 -12.02 8.22 4.75
CA THR A 352 -13.20 8.07 5.59
C THR A 352 -14.32 7.30 4.93
N ALA A 353 -15.34 6.93 5.71
CA ALA A 353 -16.57 6.37 5.17
C ALA A 353 -17.24 7.29 4.13
N VAL A 354 -17.06 8.61 4.26
CA VAL A 354 -17.56 9.59 3.27
C VAL A 354 -16.85 9.39 1.94
N ASP A 355 -15.53 9.17 1.93
CA ASP A 355 -14.75 8.98 0.71
C ASP A 355 -15.13 7.72 -0.04
N ALA A 356 -15.19 6.61 0.71
CA ALA A 356 -15.71 5.35 0.19
C ALA A 356 -17.12 5.53 -0.39
N GLY A 357 -17.99 6.20 0.37
CA GLY A 357 -19.36 6.45 -0.05
C GLY A 357 -19.46 7.33 -1.30
N LEU A 358 -18.68 8.40 -1.41
CA LEU A 358 -18.73 9.32 -2.56
C LEU A 358 -18.31 8.63 -3.87
N ILE A 359 -17.32 7.74 -3.83
CA ILE A 359 -16.90 6.93 -4.97
C ILE A 359 -18.06 6.03 -5.43
N LEU A 360 -18.59 5.20 -4.52
CA LEU A 360 -19.67 4.28 -4.87
C LEU A 360 -20.95 5.02 -5.28
N LEU A 361 -21.25 6.16 -4.65
CA LEU A 361 -22.41 6.98 -4.97
C LEU A 361 -22.32 7.46 -6.42
N ARG A 362 -21.14 7.94 -6.84
CA ARG A 362 -20.91 8.39 -8.22
C ARG A 362 -21.12 7.25 -9.21
N GLU A 363 -20.35 6.17 -9.09
CA GLU A 363 -20.38 5.08 -10.08
C GLU A 363 -21.73 4.37 -10.08
N GLY A 364 -22.34 4.21 -8.90
CA GLY A 364 -23.69 3.67 -8.75
C GLY A 364 -24.76 4.54 -9.41
N LEU A 365 -24.66 5.87 -9.31
CA LEU A 365 -25.58 6.77 -9.99
C LEU A 365 -25.41 6.74 -11.52
N GLU A 366 -24.18 6.67 -12.02
CA GLU A 366 -23.91 6.51 -13.46
C GLU A 366 -24.51 5.20 -13.99
N ALA A 367 -24.32 4.10 -13.27
CA ALA A 367 -24.96 2.81 -13.56
C ALA A 367 -26.50 2.92 -13.57
N ILE A 368 -27.10 3.49 -12.53
CA ILE A 368 -28.56 3.68 -12.44
C ILE A 368 -29.09 4.50 -13.62
N LEU A 369 -28.37 5.54 -14.06
CA LEU A 369 -28.78 6.36 -15.20
C LEU A 369 -28.80 5.59 -16.51
N VAL A 370 -27.77 4.78 -16.78
CA VAL A 370 -27.73 3.92 -17.98
C VAL A 370 -28.87 2.92 -17.96
N ILE A 371 -29.07 2.22 -16.84
CA ILE A 371 -30.15 1.23 -16.69
C ILE A 371 -31.53 1.89 -16.81
N SER A 372 -31.72 3.05 -16.18
CA SER A 372 -32.98 3.81 -16.26
C SER A 372 -33.26 4.27 -17.69
N ALA A 373 -32.25 4.68 -18.45
CA ALA A 373 -32.40 5.05 -19.85
C ALA A 373 -32.81 3.85 -20.73
N LEU A 374 -32.21 2.67 -20.52
CA LEU A 374 -32.57 1.43 -21.21
C LEU A 374 -34.01 1.00 -20.88
N LEU A 375 -34.40 1.06 -19.59
CA LEU A 375 -35.74 0.72 -19.15
C LEU A 375 -36.79 1.70 -19.68
N ALA A 376 -36.49 3.00 -19.70
CA ALA A 376 -37.34 4.04 -20.26
C ALA A 376 -37.52 3.86 -21.78
N TYR A 377 -36.45 3.47 -22.49
CA TYR A 377 -36.50 3.17 -23.91
C TYR A 377 -37.39 1.96 -24.21
N LEU A 378 -37.27 0.86 -23.45
CA LEU A 378 -38.17 -0.30 -23.60
C LEU A 378 -39.63 0.06 -23.33
N LYS A 379 -39.88 0.91 -22.32
CA LYS A 379 -41.23 1.40 -22.00
C LYS A 379 -41.79 2.24 -23.16
N ARG A 380 -40.98 3.10 -23.76
CA ARG A 380 -41.38 3.95 -24.90
C ARG A 380 -41.63 3.16 -26.19
N THR A 381 -40.88 2.09 -26.41
CA THR A 381 -40.98 1.24 -27.62
C THR A 381 -41.98 0.09 -27.49
N GLY A 382 -42.80 0.07 -26.43
CA GLY A 382 -43.82 -0.98 -26.22
C GLY A 382 -43.25 -2.38 -25.91
N ASN A 383 -41.95 -2.49 -25.67
CA ASN A 383 -41.22 -3.75 -25.50
C ASN A 383 -40.96 -4.08 -24.01
N GLY A 384 -41.95 -3.80 -23.15
CA GLY A 384 -41.83 -3.92 -21.70
C GLY A 384 -41.45 -5.33 -21.21
N ASP A 385 -41.84 -6.37 -21.95
CA ASP A 385 -41.61 -7.78 -21.58
C ASP A 385 -40.13 -8.17 -21.65
N LYS A 386 -39.30 -7.38 -22.35
CA LYS A 386 -37.87 -7.64 -22.56
C LYS A 386 -37.00 -7.10 -21.43
N ARG A 387 -37.58 -6.51 -20.38
CA ARG A 387 -36.86 -6.00 -19.19
C ARG A 387 -35.99 -7.05 -18.50
N ARG A 388 -36.39 -8.34 -18.58
CA ARG A 388 -35.63 -9.46 -18.02
C ARG A 388 -34.19 -9.52 -18.54
N TRP A 389 -33.95 -9.17 -19.80
CA TRP A 389 -32.61 -9.15 -20.41
C TRP A 389 -31.71 -8.04 -19.85
N ILE A 390 -32.29 -6.88 -19.51
CA ILE A 390 -31.54 -5.80 -18.87
C ILE A 390 -31.11 -6.24 -17.47
N TRP A 391 -32.06 -6.76 -16.68
CA TRP A 391 -31.81 -7.21 -15.31
C TRP A 391 -30.86 -8.41 -15.24
N SER A 392 -30.92 -9.35 -16.19
CA SER A 392 -29.94 -10.44 -16.26
C SER A 392 -28.54 -9.93 -16.58
N GLY A 393 -28.43 -8.90 -17.43
CA GLY A 393 -27.15 -8.23 -17.68
C GLY A 393 -26.64 -7.46 -16.47
N VAL A 394 -27.51 -6.80 -15.70
CA VAL A 394 -27.16 -6.16 -14.43
C VAL A 394 -26.64 -7.19 -13.42
N GLY A 395 -27.36 -8.29 -13.21
CA GLY A 395 -26.94 -9.35 -12.28
C GLY A 395 -25.61 -9.98 -12.69
N SER A 396 -25.46 -10.31 -13.97
CA SER A 396 -24.21 -10.87 -14.51
C SER A 396 -23.05 -9.86 -14.40
N GLY A 397 -23.32 -8.57 -14.61
CA GLY A 397 -22.31 -7.51 -14.53
C GLY A 397 -21.84 -7.27 -13.11
N LEU A 398 -22.75 -7.31 -12.12
CA LEU A 398 -22.42 -7.25 -10.70
C LEU A 398 -21.58 -8.44 -10.28
N LEU A 399 -21.94 -9.65 -10.70
CA LEU A 399 -21.17 -10.87 -10.41
C LEU A 399 -19.75 -10.79 -10.97
N LEU A 400 -19.60 -10.40 -12.25
CA LEU A 400 -18.29 -10.25 -12.87
C LEU A 400 -17.46 -9.12 -12.22
N SER A 401 -18.11 -8.01 -11.84
CA SER A 401 -17.44 -6.91 -11.13
C SER A 401 -16.93 -7.37 -9.76
N GLY A 402 -17.74 -8.12 -9.01
CA GLY A 402 -17.33 -8.71 -7.73
C GLY A 402 -16.19 -9.72 -7.88
N ALA A 403 -16.26 -10.60 -8.88
CA ALA A 403 -15.18 -11.54 -9.19
C ALA A 403 -13.88 -10.82 -9.56
N MET A 404 -13.97 -9.75 -10.36
CA MET A 404 -12.82 -8.93 -10.73
C MET A 404 -12.25 -8.17 -9.54
N ALA A 405 -13.10 -7.62 -8.67
CA ALA A 405 -12.68 -6.97 -7.43
C ALA A 405 -11.94 -7.93 -6.50
N PHE A 406 -12.47 -9.15 -6.33
CA PHE A 406 -11.80 -10.20 -5.57
C PHE A 406 -10.45 -10.59 -6.19
N LEU A 407 -10.41 -10.81 -7.51
CA LEU A 407 -9.18 -11.19 -8.21
C LEU A 407 -8.09 -10.11 -8.11
N LEU A 408 -8.44 -8.84 -8.35
CA LEU A 408 -7.49 -7.72 -8.21
C LEU A 408 -6.99 -7.61 -6.76
N SER A 409 -7.89 -7.67 -5.79
CA SER A 409 -7.54 -7.56 -4.37
C SER A 409 -6.60 -8.71 -3.95
N TYR A 410 -6.90 -9.92 -4.41
CA TYR A 410 -6.06 -11.10 -4.15
C TYR A 410 -4.68 -10.96 -4.80
N MET A 411 -4.61 -10.57 -6.08
CA MET A 411 -3.34 -10.37 -6.78
C MET A 411 -2.46 -9.32 -6.10
N ILE A 412 -3.07 -8.21 -5.66
CA ILE A 412 -2.36 -7.13 -4.97
C ILE A 412 -1.91 -7.57 -3.58
N SER A 413 -2.76 -8.28 -2.83
CA SER A 413 -2.38 -8.81 -1.51
C SER A 413 -1.21 -9.80 -1.59
N GLN A 414 -1.09 -10.55 -2.69
CA GLN A 414 0.01 -11.48 -2.91
C GLN A 414 1.29 -10.78 -3.41
N ALA A 415 1.15 -9.64 -4.10
CA ALA A 415 2.26 -8.87 -4.65
C ALA A 415 2.79 -7.79 -3.69
N ALA A 416 1.98 -7.31 -2.75
CA ALA A 416 2.31 -6.20 -1.86
C ALA A 416 2.70 -6.69 -0.46
N SER A 417 4.00 -6.77 -0.19
CA SER A 417 4.55 -6.83 1.17
C SER A 417 5.32 -5.53 1.47
N GLY A 418 5.15 -4.99 2.68
CA GLY A 418 5.88 -3.79 3.15
C GLY A 418 5.76 -2.57 2.25
N SER A 419 6.90 -1.93 1.94
CA SER A 419 7.02 -0.68 1.17
C SER A 419 6.41 -0.72 -0.23
N THR A 420 6.21 -1.91 -0.81
CA THR A 420 5.53 -2.09 -2.11
C THR A 420 4.07 -1.64 -2.05
N ARG A 421 3.45 -1.66 -0.86
CA ARG A 421 2.07 -1.25 -0.66
C ARG A 421 1.87 0.24 -0.93
N GLU A 422 2.73 1.09 -0.36
CA GLU A 422 2.68 2.55 -0.51
C GLU A 422 2.97 2.98 -1.96
N PHE A 423 3.87 2.26 -2.64
CA PHE A 423 4.12 2.46 -4.07
C PHE A 423 2.91 2.13 -4.94
N ILE A 424 2.27 0.97 -4.70
CA ILE A 424 1.07 0.56 -5.43
C ILE A 424 -0.06 1.56 -5.17
N GLU A 425 -0.21 2.02 -3.92
CA GLU A 425 -1.19 3.03 -3.56
C GLU A 425 -0.97 4.32 -4.34
N GLY A 426 0.23 4.89 -4.28
CA GLY A 426 0.56 6.13 -4.99
C GLY A 426 0.45 5.99 -6.51
N GLY A 427 0.92 4.88 -7.08
CA GLY A 427 0.84 4.62 -8.52
C GLY A 427 -0.59 4.44 -9.02
N THR A 428 -1.39 3.63 -8.32
CA THR A 428 -2.80 3.39 -8.69
C THR A 428 -3.67 4.63 -8.45
N GLY A 429 -3.40 5.38 -7.38
CA GLY A 429 -4.07 6.64 -7.09
C GLY A 429 -3.80 7.72 -8.15
N LEU A 430 -2.56 7.89 -8.63
CA LEU A 430 -2.25 8.80 -9.74
C LEU A 430 -2.94 8.37 -11.05
N LEU A 431 -2.96 7.06 -11.34
CA LEU A 431 -3.69 6.54 -12.49
C LEU A 431 -5.20 6.84 -12.38
N SER A 432 -5.77 6.68 -11.18
CA SER A 432 -7.14 7.07 -10.86
C SER A 432 -7.41 8.56 -11.11
N VAL A 433 -6.49 9.45 -10.72
CA VAL A 433 -6.58 10.90 -10.99
C VAL A 433 -6.63 11.18 -12.51
N VAL A 434 -5.75 10.56 -13.29
CA VAL A 434 -5.72 10.72 -14.76
C VAL A 434 -7.02 10.21 -15.40
N LEU A 435 -7.51 9.06 -14.93
CA LEU A 435 -8.77 8.48 -15.41
C LEU A 435 -9.96 9.40 -15.07
N MET A 436 -10.05 9.87 -13.82
CA MET A 436 -11.09 10.81 -13.38
C MET A 436 -11.06 12.14 -14.14
N LEU A 437 -9.88 12.70 -14.42
CA LEU A 437 -9.76 13.91 -15.24
C LEU A 437 -10.26 13.67 -16.66
N THR A 438 -9.95 12.50 -17.24
CA THR A 438 -10.39 12.13 -18.58
C THR A 438 -11.92 11.96 -18.65
N VAL A 439 -12.50 11.23 -17.69
CA VAL A 439 -13.94 10.98 -17.61
C VAL A 439 -14.71 12.26 -17.23
N GLY A 440 -14.22 13.04 -16.27
CA GLY A 440 -14.79 14.33 -15.89
C GLY A 440 -14.81 15.32 -17.05
N ASN A 441 -13.74 15.36 -17.86
CA ASN A 441 -13.71 16.16 -19.09
C ASN A 441 -14.76 15.70 -20.11
N TRP A 442 -14.98 14.40 -20.24
CA TRP A 442 -15.99 13.82 -21.12
C TRP A 442 -17.41 14.15 -20.65
N LEU A 443 -17.68 14.04 -19.35
CA LEU A 443 -18.98 14.32 -18.74
C LEU A 443 -19.36 15.80 -18.91
N HIS A 444 -18.41 16.70 -18.66
CA HIS A 444 -18.58 18.13 -18.89
C HIS A 444 -18.87 18.48 -20.36
N ALA A 445 -18.23 17.79 -21.32
CA ALA A 445 -18.49 17.98 -22.74
C ALA A 445 -19.89 17.50 -23.17
N LYS A 446 -20.52 16.62 -22.38
CA LYS A 446 -21.84 16.02 -22.65
C LYS A 446 -22.99 16.58 -21.80
N SER A 447 -22.76 17.59 -20.97
CA SER A 447 -23.78 18.23 -20.11
C SER A 447 -24.92 18.94 -20.89
N ASN A 448 -24.93 18.85 -22.21
CA ASN A 448 -26.00 19.35 -23.08
C ASN A 448 -27.01 18.23 -23.37
N VAL A 449 -28.24 18.38 -22.87
CA VAL A 449 -29.36 17.41 -22.99
C VAL A 449 -29.58 16.92 -24.43
N LYS A 450 -29.30 17.76 -25.43
CA LYS A 450 -29.40 17.43 -26.87
C LYS A 450 -28.36 16.38 -27.31
N ALA A 451 -27.15 16.41 -26.73
CA ALA A 451 -26.08 15.46 -27.02
C ALA A 451 -26.35 14.08 -26.38
N TRP A 452 -26.90 14.07 -25.17
CA TRP A 452 -27.32 12.86 -24.47
C TRP A 452 -28.41 12.10 -25.25
N ASN A 453 -29.49 12.79 -25.64
CA ASN A 453 -30.56 12.17 -26.43
C ASN A 453 -30.02 11.63 -27.77
N SER A 454 -29.14 12.36 -28.47
CA SER A 454 -28.55 11.87 -29.73
C SER A 454 -27.59 10.69 -29.55
N TYR A 455 -26.92 10.59 -28.39
CA TYR A 455 -26.05 9.46 -28.05
C TYR A 455 -26.88 8.20 -27.82
N ILE A 456 -27.95 8.31 -27.04
CA ILE A 456 -28.90 7.22 -26.82
C ILE A 456 -29.48 6.76 -28.17
N ASP A 457 -29.98 7.68 -29.00
CA ASP A 457 -30.58 7.34 -30.31
C ASP A 457 -29.58 6.62 -31.25
N ARG A 458 -28.30 7.00 -31.23
CA ARG A 458 -27.26 6.38 -32.06
C ARG A 458 -26.79 5.03 -31.54
N GLN A 459 -26.57 4.90 -30.24
CA GLN A 459 -26.12 3.64 -29.62
C GLN A 459 -27.22 2.57 -29.70
N MET A 460 -28.50 2.97 -29.53
CA MET A 460 -29.65 2.09 -29.72
C MET A 460 -29.90 1.75 -31.20
N GLY A 461 -29.74 2.72 -32.11
CA GLY A 461 -29.99 2.51 -33.54
C GLY A 461 -29.09 1.44 -34.17
N SER A 462 -27.83 1.31 -33.71
CA SER A 462 -26.92 0.24 -34.17
C SER A 462 -27.13 -1.09 -33.45
N ALA A 463 -27.53 -1.07 -32.17
CA ALA A 463 -27.76 -2.28 -31.38
C ALA A 463 -29.05 -3.02 -31.80
N LEU A 464 -30.06 -2.29 -32.28
CA LEU A 464 -31.37 -2.84 -32.67
C LEU A 464 -31.50 -3.16 -34.15
N ALA A 465 -30.58 -2.71 -35.02
CA ALA A 465 -30.58 -3.06 -36.43
C ALA A 465 -30.43 -4.59 -36.68
N GLY A 466 -30.00 -5.36 -35.68
CA GLY A 466 -29.90 -6.83 -35.72
C GLY A 466 -31.01 -7.60 -34.99
N GLY A 467 -32.03 -6.94 -34.41
CA GLY A 467 -33.16 -7.63 -33.76
C GLY A 467 -32.86 -8.47 -32.52
N SER A 468 -31.61 -8.57 -32.07
CA SER A 468 -31.21 -9.51 -31.02
C SER A 468 -31.40 -8.93 -29.61
N LEU A 469 -32.25 -9.59 -28.82
CA LEU A 469 -32.45 -9.35 -27.37
C LEU A 469 -31.15 -9.41 -26.56
N TRP A 470 -30.15 -10.11 -27.10
CA TRP A 470 -28.79 -10.19 -26.58
C TRP A 470 -28.10 -8.82 -26.45
N SER A 471 -28.45 -7.87 -27.33
CA SER A 471 -27.86 -6.53 -27.30
C SER A 471 -28.21 -5.76 -26.02
N LEU A 472 -29.43 -5.92 -25.49
CA LEU A 472 -29.85 -5.26 -24.26
C LEU A 472 -29.13 -5.83 -23.03
N PHE A 473 -28.93 -7.15 -23.02
CA PHE A 473 -28.12 -7.84 -22.02
C PHE A 473 -26.67 -7.38 -22.07
N ALA A 474 -26.05 -7.41 -23.26
CA ALA A 474 -24.65 -7.03 -23.42
C ALA A 474 -24.39 -5.56 -23.03
N VAL A 475 -25.31 -4.66 -23.38
CA VAL A 475 -25.18 -3.24 -23.03
C VAL A 475 -25.32 -3.01 -21.53
N SER A 476 -26.29 -3.64 -20.86
CA SER A 476 -26.42 -3.50 -19.39
C SER A 476 -25.26 -4.19 -18.66
N LEU A 477 -24.84 -5.37 -19.11
CA LEU A 477 -23.67 -6.10 -18.61
C LEU A 477 -22.41 -5.24 -18.66
N LEU A 478 -22.07 -4.73 -19.85
CA LEU A 478 -20.84 -3.95 -20.06
C LEU A 478 -20.89 -2.61 -19.33
N ALA A 479 -22.07 -1.99 -19.20
CA ALA A 479 -22.22 -0.77 -18.40
C ALA A 479 -21.89 -1.04 -16.93
N ILE A 480 -22.53 -2.02 -16.30
CA ILE A 480 -22.28 -2.36 -14.89
C ILE A 480 -20.83 -2.83 -14.69
N LEU A 481 -20.31 -3.67 -15.58
CA LEU A 481 -18.94 -4.16 -15.50
C LEU A 481 -17.92 -3.02 -15.55
N ARG A 482 -18.17 -2.01 -16.39
CA ARG A 482 -17.31 -0.82 -16.48
C ARG A 482 -17.36 0.00 -15.19
N GLU A 483 -18.55 0.36 -14.72
CA GLU A 483 -18.67 1.16 -13.49
C GLU A 483 -18.10 0.40 -12.27
N GLY A 484 -18.29 -0.92 -12.24
CA GLY A 484 -17.67 -1.81 -11.25
C GLY A 484 -16.15 -1.88 -11.36
N ALA A 485 -15.58 -1.81 -12.56
CA ALA A 485 -14.13 -1.74 -12.77
C ALA A 485 -13.53 -0.43 -12.29
N GLU A 486 -14.15 0.70 -12.64
CA GLU A 486 -13.73 2.01 -12.16
C GLU A 486 -13.81 2.05 -10.62
N THR A 487 -14.92 1.59 -10.02
CA THR A 487 -15.08 1.48 -8.55
C THR A 487 -13.98 0.63 -7.91
N THR A 488 -13.69 -0.53 -8.49
CA THR A 488 -12.66 -1.45 -7.97
C THR A 488 -11.28 -0.80 -7.95
N ILE A 489 -10.90 -0.10 -9.02
CA ILE A 489 -9.60 0.56 -9.12
C ILE A 489 -9.48 1.66 -8.04
N PHE A 490 -10.52 2.47 -7.83
CA PHE A 490 -10.51 3.47 -6.77
C PHE A 490 -10.42 2.86 -5.38
N TYR A 491 -11.16 1.77 -5.13
CA TYR A 491 -11.08 1.08 -3.83
C TYR A 491 -9.76 0.36 -3.61
N VAL A 492 -9.15 -0.20 -4.64
CA VAL A 492 -7.80 -0.75 -4.55
C VAL A 492 -6.78 0.31 -4.14
N GLY A 493 -6.85 1.52 -4.72
CA GLY A 493 -5.97 2.63 -4.35
C GLY A 493 -6.30 3.25 -2.99
N MET A 494 -7.51 3.07 -2.46
CA MET A 494 -7.92 3.67 -1.19
C MET A 494 -7.86 2.69 -0.01
N ALA A 495 -8.04 1.39 -0.28
CA ALA A 495 -8.12 0.32 0.72
C ALA A 495 -6.92 0.28 1.67
N PRO A 496 -5.67 0.52 1.22
CA PRO A 496 -4.53 0.59 2.11
C PRO A 496 -4.63 1.64 3.22
N SER A 497 -5.26 2.78 2.93
CA SER A 497 -5.26 3.99 3.77
C SER A 497 -6.63 4.30 4.41
N ILE A 498 -7.56 3.36 4.35
CA ILE A 498 -8.87 3.42 5.02
C ILE A 498 -8.97 2.33 6.10
N ALA A 499 -9.58 2.64 7.24
CA ALA A 499 -9.90 1.60 8.22
C ALA A 499 -11.00 0.66 7.65
N PRO A 500 -10.90 -0.68 7.81
CA PRO A 500 -11.87 -1.61 7.25
C PRO A 500 -13.32 -1.29 7.64
N TYR A 501 -13.56 -0.90 8.90
CA TYR A 501 -14.90 -0.53 9.35
C TYR A 501 -15.45 0.71 8.62
N GLN A 502 -14.61 1.71 8.34
CA GLN A 502 -15.02 2.92 7.63
C GLN A 502 -15.33 2.61 6.16
N LEU A 503 -14.54 1.74 5.53
CA LEU A 503 -14.80 1.27 4.17
C LEU A 503 -16.15 0.57 4.07
N PHE A 504 -16.42 -0.42 4.94
CA PHE A 504 -17.69 -1.14 4.93
C PHE A 504 -18.88 -0.26 5.30
N LEU A 505 -18.71 0.70 6.23
CA LEU A 505 -19.75 1.67 6.58
C LEU A 505 -20.10 2.54 5.37
N GLY A 506 -19.09 3.11 4.70
CA GLY A 506 -19.28 3.96 3.52
C GLY A 506 -19.97 3.21 2.37
N ILE A 507 -19.55 1.98 2.10
CA ILE A 507 -20.18 1.09 1.11
C ILE A 507 -21.63 0.79 1.50
N GLY A 508 -21.88 0.36 2.74
CA GLY A 508 -23.20 -0.08 3.20
C GLY A 508 -24.23 1.05 3.17
N VAL A 509 -23.90 2.22 3.73
CA VAL A 509 -24.79 3.40 3.74
C VAL A 509 -25.10 3.85 2.32
N THR A 510 -24.09 3.91 1.46
CA THR A 510 -24.26 4.36 0.08
C THR A 510 -25.04 3.37 -0.76
N LEU A 511 -24.85 2.07 -0.56
CA LEU A 511 -25.61 1.04 -1.25
C LEU A 511 -27.11 1.16 -0.94
N LEU A 512 -27.47 1.36 0.33
CA LEU A 512 -28.86 1.62 0.73
C LEU A 512 -29.43 2.89 0.07
N LEU A 513 -28.63 3.96 0.04
CA LEU A 513 -29.00 5.20 -0.63
C LEU A 513 -29.24 4.99 -2.14
N LEU A 514 -28.34 4.28 -2.83
CA LEU A 514 -28.46 3.97 -4.26
C LEU A 514 -29.68 3.10 -4.56
N ILE A 515 -29.98 2.11 -3.70
CA ILE A 515 -31.21 1.31 -3.82
C ILE A 515 -32.44 2.22 -3.73
N GLY A 516 -32.47 3.13 -2.75
CA GLY A 516 -33.54 4.11 -2.59
C GLY A 516 -33.70 5.03 -3.82
N ILE A 517 -32.60 5.58 -4.32
CA ILE A 517 -32.60 6.45 -5.52
C ILE A 517 -33.04 5.68 -6.76
N GLY A 518 -32.49 4.48 -6.98
CA GLY A 518 -32.85 3.62 -8.11
C GLY A 518 -34.33 3.24 -8.08
N PHE A 519 -34.85 2.87 -6.91
CA PHE A 519 -36.28 2.61 -6.71
C PHE A 519 -37.13 3.84 -7.05
N ALA A 520 -36.74 5.03 -6.58
CA ALA A 520 -37.47 6.26 -6.88
C ALA A 520 -37.49 6.59 -8.38
N ILE A 521 -36.35 6.47 -9.08
CA ILE A 521 -36.28 6.75 -10.52
C ILE A 521 -37.13 5.74 -11.30
N ILE A 522 -36.98 4.44 -11.00
CA ILE A 522 -37.61 3.36 -11.78
C ILE A 522 -39.12 3.26 -11.48
N ARG A 523 -39.52 3.35 -10.20
CA ARG A 523 -40.90 3.09 -9.77
C ARG A 523 -41.75 4.35 -9.69
N LEU A 524 -41.21 5.45 -9.16
CA LEU A 524 -41.93 6.73 -9.04
C LEU A 524 -41.86 7.57 -10.33
N SER A 525 -41.15 7.09 -11.36
CA SER A 525 -40.87 7.85 -12.60
C SER A 525 -40.33 9.25 -12.29
N ALA A 526 -39.62 9.39 -11.17
CA ALA A 526 -39.09 10.66 -10.70
C ALA A 526 -38.16 11.21 -11.78
N LYS A 527 -38.48 12.42 -12.28
CA LYS A 527 -37.62 13.08 -13.26
C LYS A 527 -36.39 13.58 -12.54
N LEU A 528 -35.26 12.88 -12.73
CA LEU A 528 -33.99 13.36 -12.21
C LEU A 528 -33.66 14.69 -12.88
N PRO A 529 -33.47 15.79 -12.13
CA PRO A 529 -33.09 17.05 -12.73
C PRO A 529 -31.66 16.91 -13.28
N ILE A 530 -31.57 16.67 -14.59
CA ILE A 530 -30.34 16.30 -15.30
C ILE A 530 -29.22 17.33 -15.07
N ARG A 531 -29.58 18.61 -15.03
CA ARG A 531 -28.61 19.71 -14.87
C ARG A 531 -27.93 19.74 -13.49
N PRO A 532 -28.65 19.82 -12.35
CA PRO A 532 -28.00 19.75 -11.04
C PRO A 532 -27.31 18.41 -10.81
N PHE A 533 -27.83 17.29 -11.33
CA PHE A 533 -27.13 16.00 -11.27
C PHE A 533 -25.72 16.09 -11.86
N PHE A 534 -25.58 16.57 -13.12
CA PHE A 534 -24.28 16.68 -13.76
C PHE A 534 -23.37 17.70 -13.08
N ILE A 535 -23.91 18.76 -12.48
CA ILE A 535 -23.14 19.74 -11.70
C ILE A 535 -22.58 19.09 -10.43
N THR A 536 -23.43 18.40 -9.66
CA THR A 536 -23.01 17.69 -8.44
C THR A 536 -22.00 16.60 -8.76
N ALA A 537 -22.26 15.77 -9.77
CA ALA A 537 -21.33 14.71 -10.20
C ALA A 537 -19.98 15.29 -10.64
N SER A 538 -19.96 16.41 -11.38
CA SER A 538 -18.71 17.05 -11.79
C SER A 538 -17.95 17.67 -10.61
N ALA A 539 -18.67 18.28 -9.65
CA ALA A 539 -18.07 18.82 -8.43
C ALA A 539 -17.44 17.72 -7.57
N LEU A 540 -18.13 16.57 -7.43
CA LEU A 540 -17.60 15.40 -6.74
C LEU A 540 -16.33 14.85 -7.41
N ILE A 541 -16.30 14.79 -8.75
CA ILE A 541 -15.08 14.40 -9.48
C ILE A 541 -13.93 15.36 -9.15
N TYR A 542 -14.16 16.68 -9.20
CA TYR A 542 -13.09 17.63 -8.90
C TYR A 542 -12.59 17.54 -7.46
N TYR A 543 -13.48 17.31 -6.51
CA TYR A 543 -13.11 17.05 -5.12
C TYR A 543 -12.23 15.79 -5.00
N LEU A 544 -12.68 14.66 -5.56
CA LEU A 544 -11.95 13.39 -5.48
C LEU A 544 -10.60 13.45 -6.19
N VAL A 545 -10.53 14.07 -7.38
CA VAL A 545 -9.28 14.28 -8.11
C VAL A 545 -8.30 15.12 -7.30
N PHE A 546 -8.77 16.21 -6.69
CA PHE A 546 -7.93 17.08 -5.87
C PHE A 546 -7.35 16.33 -4.67
N ARG A 547 -8.20 15.59 -3.96
CA ARG A 547 -7.81 14.82 -2.79
C ARG A 547 -6.86 13.67 -3.16
N PHE A 548 -7.23 12.85 -4.14
CA PHE A 548 -6.44 11.70 -4.57
C PHE A 548 -5.09 12.12 -5.12
N LEU A 549 -4.99 13.27 -5.78
CA LEU A 549 -3.71 13.78 -6.27
C LEU A 549 -2.72 14.02 -5.12
N GLY A 550 -3.17 14.68 -4.05
CA GLY A 550 -2.33 14.92 -2.88
C GLY A 550 -1.95 13.64 -2.15
N GLU A 551 -2.94 12.76 -1.91
CA GLU A 551 -2.72 11.47 -1.26
C GLU A 551 -1.74 10.60 -2.04
N SER A 552 -1.93 10.49 -3.36
CA SER A 552 -1.11 9.60 -4.18
C SER A 552 0.35 10.03 -4.23
N ILE A 553 0.59 11.34 -4.33
CA ILE A 553 1.96 11.89 -4.28
C ILE A 553 2.56 11.64 -2.90
N HIS A 554 1.76 11.82 -1.84
CA HIS A 554 2.21 11.57 -0.48
C HIS A 554 2.55 10.09 -0.23
N SER A 555 1.75 9.13 -0.71
CA SER A 555 2.10 7.70 -0.63
C SER A 555 3.41 7.39 -1.39
N LEU A 556 3.68 8.09 -2.50
CA LEU A 556 4.99 7.99 -3.18
C LEU A 556 6.14 8.60 -2.38
N GLN A 557 5.88 9.62 -1.56
CA GLN A 557 6.87 10.17 -0.63
C GLN A 557 7.19 9.17 0.49
N VAL A 558 6.17 8.54 1.06
CA VAL A 558 6.30 7.46 2.05
C VAL A 558 7.08 6.26 1.48
N ALA A 559 6.86 5.93 0.20
CA ALA A 559 7.59 4.90 -0.52
C ALA A 559 9.03 5.31 -0.92
N SER A 560 9.49 6.51 -0.55
CA SER A 560 10.80 7.06 -0.91
C SER A 560 11.05 7.20 -2.42
N VAL A 561 9.98 7.35 -3.22
CA VAL A 561 10.04 7.52 -4.68
C VAL A 561 10.08 9.00 -5.05
N VAL A 562 9.37 9.83 -4.27
CA VAL A 562 9.29 11.28 -4.45
C VAL A 562 9.90 11.96 -3.22
N PRO A 563 10.73 12.99 -3.38
CA PRO A 563 11.24 13.79 -2.25
C PRO A 563 10.12 14.47 -1.47
N ALA A 564 10.36 14.76 -0.19
CA ALA A 564 9.37 15.33 0.71
C ALA A 564 9.84 16.66 1.30
N HIS A 565 9.99 17.68 0.45
CA HIS A 565 10.45 19.00 0.88
C HIS A 565 9.35 19.70 1.68
N SER A 566 9.49 19.58 2.99
CA SER A 566 8.50 20.08 3.95
C SER A 566 8.89 21.48 4.42
N ALA A 567 7.91 22.36 4.57
CA ALA A 567 8.14 23.72 5.04
C ALA A 567 7.14 24.10 6.14
N SER A 568 7.64 24.71 7.22
CA SER A 568 6.88 25.03 8.44
C SER A 568 5.72 26.02 8.23
N GLY A 569 5.67 26.71 7.09
CA GLY A 569 4.58 27.62 6.72
C GLY A 569 3.49 27.00 5.84
N LEU A 570 3.60 25.71 5.47
CA LEU A 570 2.62 25.06 4.58
C LEU A 570 1.42 24.53 5.36
N PRO A 571 0.18 24.70 4.85
CA PRO A 571 -1.01 24.17 5.51
C PRO A 571 -1.05 22.65 5.41
N SER A 572 -1.54 21.98 6.45
CA SER A 572 -1.89 20.55 6.44
C SER A 572 -3.41 20.41 6.64
N VAL A 573 -4.09 19.77 5.69
CA VAL A 573 -5.53 19.54 5.74
C VAL A 573 -5.84 18.13 5.23
N ASP A 574 -5.94 17.18 6.17
CA ASP A 574 -6.06 15.74 5.87
C ASP A 574 -7.29 15.39 5.02
N TRP A 575 -8.45 15.99 5.30
CA TRP A 575 -9.69 15.70 4.56
C TRP A 575 -9.68 16.22 3.11
N LEU A 576 -8.74 17.11 2.78
CA LEU A 576 -8.48 17.59 1.42
C LEU A 576 -7.28 16.89 0.78
N GLY A 577 -6.58 16.02 1.50
CA GLY A 577 -5.32 15.43 1.06
C GLY A 577 -4.24 16.50 0.86
N ILE A 578 -4.23 17.57 1.66
CA ILE A 578 -3.20 18.60 1.60
C ILE A 578 -2.14 18.28 2.66
N TYR A 579 -0.93 17.99 2.20
CA TYR A 579 0.22 17.72 3.04
C TYR A 579 1.17 18.92 3.04
N PRO A 580 1.95 19.13 4.12
CA PRO A 580 2.85 20.26 4.24
C PRO A 580 4.14 20.07 3.42
N THR A 581 4.03 19.65 2.15
CA THR A 581 5.13 19.49 1.19
C THR A 581 4.85 20.24 -0.12
N TRP A 582 5.89 20.73 -0.78
CA TRP A 582 5.76 21.43 -2.05
C TRP A 582 5.31 20.51 -3.19
N GLU A 583 5.77 19.27 -3.18
CA GLU A 583 5.46 18.25 -4.19
C GLU A 583 3.98 17.87 -4.20
N THR A 584 3.28 17.93 -3.06
CA THR A 584 1.83 17.74 -3.01
C THR A 584 1.07 19.01 -3.35
N LEU A 585 1.51 20.16 -2.81
CA LEU A 585 0.78 21.41 -2.92
C LEU A 585 0.81 22.01 -4.33
N LEU A 586 1.96 22.00 -5.01
CA LEU A 586 2.11 22.61 -6.34
C LEU A 586 1.21 21.93 -7.40
N PRO A 587 1.17 20.59 -7.52
CA PRO A 587 0.25 19.91 -8.44
C PRO A 587 -1.22 20.18 -8.12
N GLN A 588 -1.59 20.22 -6.83
CA GLN A 588 -2.94 20.55 -6.38
C GLN A 588 -3.34 21.98 -6.77
N LEU A 589 -2.45 22.96 -6.59
CA LEU A 589 -2.67 24.34 -7.03
C LEU A 589 -2.78 24.45 -8.55
N ALA A 590 -1.92 23.75 -9.30
CA ALA A 590 -1.97 23.71 -10.76
C ALA A 590 -3.31 23.11 -11.26
N LEU A 591 -3.80 22.06 -10.60
CA LEU A 591 -5.10 21.47 -10.86
C LEU A 591 -6.24 22.46 -10.61
N LEU A 592 -6.23 23.17 -9.47
CA LEU A 592 -7.23 24.20 -9.18
C LEU A 592 -7.23 25.32 -10.22
N ALA A 593 -6.04 25.79 -10.61
CA ALA A 593 -5.90 26.80 -11.67
C ALA A 593 -6.48 26.29 -13.00
N TYR A 594 -6.21 25.03 -13.37
CA TYR A 594 -6.78 24.40 -14.55
C TYR A 594 -8.33 24.34 -14.49
N ILE A 595 -8.90 23.90 -13.36
CA ILE A 595 -10.35 23.83 -13.17
C ILE A 595 -10.98 25.23 -13.25
N ALA A 596 -10.39 26.22 -12.58
CA ALA A 596 -10.86 27.61 -12.59
C ALA A 596 -10.85 28.19 -14.02
N ALA A 597 -9.75 28.01 -14.76
CA ALA A 597 -9.65 28.44 -16.16
C ALA A 597 -10.73 27.80 -17.05
N LYS A 598 -11.05 26.53 -16.82
CA LYS A 598 -12.10 25.80 -17.54
C LYS A 598 -13.50 26.37 -17.24
N LEU A 599 -13.79 26.64 -15.97
CA LEU A 599 -15.08 27.21 -15.55
C LEU A 599 -15.26 28.63 -16.10
N LEU A 600 -14.21 29.45 -16.12
CA LEU A 600 -14.23 30.80 -16.70
C LEU A 600 -14.48 30.77 -18.21
N ARG A 601 -13.80 29.89 -18.96
CA ARG A 601 -14.02 29.72 -20.41
C ARG A 601 -15.44 29.26 -20.75
N SER A 602 -16.02 28.38 -19.94
CA SER A 602 -17.41 27.91 -20.09
C SER A 602 -18.45 29.03 -19.92
N ARG A 603 -18.17 30.02 -19.05
CA ARG A 603 -19.02 31.20 -18.87
C ARG A 603 -18.88 32.20 -20.03
N SER A 604 -17.67 32.43 -20.52
CA SER A 604 -17.42 33.40 -21.60
C SER A 604 -18.03 32.98 -22.95
N GLY A 605 -18.11 31.68 -23.24
CA GLY A 605 -18.74 31.17 -24.48
C GLY A 605 -20.26 31.30 -24.53
N LYS A 606 -20.93 31.64 -23.41
CA LYS A 606 -22.39 31.92 -23.37
C LYS A 606 -22.73 33.39 -23.62
N ALA A 607 -21.79 34.31 -23.43
CA ALA A 607 -22.03 35.74 -23.61
C ALA A 607 -22.04 36.18 -25.08
N SER A 608 -21.50 35.36 -25.99
CA SER A 608 -21.35 35.67 -27.41
C SER A 608 -22.44 35.07 -28.31
N SER A 609 -23.54 34.55 -27.77
CA SER A 609 -24.63 33.89 -28.53
C SER A 609 -26.03 34.40 -28.21
N GLU A 610 -26.18 35.72 -28.01
CA GLU A 610 -27.48 36.39 -28.20
C GLU A 610 -27.47 37.06 -29.57
N PRO A 611 -28.32 36.63 -30.54
CA PRO A 611 -28.57 37.45 -31.71
C PRO A 611 -29.37 38.66 -31.25
N ALA A 612 -28.83 39.85 -31.49
CA ALA A 612 -29.54 41.11 -31.34
C ALA A 612 -30.84 41.05 -32.17
N LEU A 613 -31.95 40.80 -31.50
CA LEU A 613 -33.28 41.06 -32.04
C LEU A 613 -33.44 42.57 -32.14
N THR A 614 -32.99 43.12 -33.27
CA THR A 614 -33.38 44.47 -33.69
C THR A 614 -34.84 44.41 -34.12
N LYS A 615 -35.71 44.97 -33.27
CA LYS A 615 -37.04 45.41 -33.63
C LYS A 615 -36.95 46.41 -34.78
N ARG A 616 -37.62 46.15 -35.91
CA ARG A 616 -38.63 47.03 -36.49
C ARG A 616 -39.40 46.31 -37.59
#